data_AF-A0A7Y4YXG0-F1
#
_entry.id   AF-A0A7Y4YXG0-F1
#
_cell.length_a   1.000
_cell.length_b   1.000
_cell.length_c   1.000
_cell.angle_alpha   90.00
_cell.angle_beta   90.00
_cell.angle_gamma   90.00
#
_symmetry.space_group_name_H-M   'P 1'
#
loop_
_entity.id
_entity.type
_entity.pdbx_description
1 polymer ?
#
loop_
_entity_poly.entity_id
_entity_poly.type
_entity_poly.pdbx_seq_one_letter_code
_entity_poly.pdbx_strand_id
1 'polypeptide(L)'
;TNEPDTANSQFFIVFYPRFALDHRYTNFGRVIAGMDVVDRIERGEPPANPTKVVQASLLSEGKPVPVIAPPAPAAVPEISPDMLSKSKSN
;
A
#
# COMPACT_ATOMS: atom_id res chain seq x y z
N THR A 1 -21.52 5.82 -13.44
CA THR A 1 -22.71 6.38 -12.79
C THR A 1 -22.29 7.63 -12.04
N ASN A 2 -22.79 8.80 -12.41
CA ASN A 2 -22.49 10.08 -11.74
C ASN A 2 -23.60 10.39 -10.73
N GLU A 3 -23.92 9.42 -9.88
CA GLU A 3 -24.98 9.57 -8.88
C GLU A 3 -24.36 10.08 -7.57
N PRO A 4 -24.80 11.27 -7.09
CA PRO A 4 -24.44 11.72 -5.75
C PRO A 4 -24.99 10.74 -4.70
N ASP A 5 -24.46 10.80 -3.48
CA ASP A 5 -24.94 10.01 -2.32
C ASP A 5 -24.81 8.48 -2.43
N THR A 6 -23.88 8.00 -3.27
CA THR A 6 -23.56 6.57 -3.45
C THR A 6 -22.36 6.10 -2.62
N ALA A 7 -21.75 6.99 -1.83
CA ALA A 7 -20.60 6.66 -1.01
C ALA A 7 -20.95 5.67 0.11
N ASN A 8 -20.13 4.62 0.25
CA ASN A 8 -20.27 3.62 1.31
C ASN A 8 -18.94 3.51 2.09
N SER A 9 -18.26 2.37 2.05
CA SER A 9 -17.07 2.08 2.85
C SER A 9 -15.74 2.30 2.11
N GLN A 10 -15.80 2.60 0.82
CA GLN A 10 -14.61 2.76 -0.02
C GLN A 10 -14.07 4.18 0.12
N PHE A 11 -12.76 4.29 0.32
CA PHE A 11 -12.04 5.55 0.31
C PHE A 11 -10.77 5.41 -0.54
N PHE A 12 -10.20 6.54 -0.94
CA PHE A 12 -8.93 6.59 -1.66
C PHE A 12 -8.05 7.69 -1.09
N ILE A 13 -6.73 7.55 -1.27
CA ILE A 13 -5.74 8.57 -0.91
C ILE A 13 -5.18 9.14 -2.19
N VAL A 14 -5.18 10.47 -2.30
CA VAL A 14 -4.70 11.18 -3.47
C VAL A 14 -3.19 11.43 -3.32
N PHE A 15 -2.38 10.90 -4.25
CA PHE A 15 -0.91 11.05 -4.19
C PHE A 15 -0.43 12.44 -4.63
N TYR A 16 -1.14 13.07 -5.57
CA TYR A 16 -0.83 14.39 -6.11
C TYR A 16 -2.09 15.23 -6.24
N PRO A 17 -2.02 16.56 -6.05
CA PRO A 17 -3.20 17.44 -6.15
C PRO A 17 -4.05 17.18 -7.39
N ARG A 18 -5.36 16.96 -7.20
CA ARG A 18 -6.28 16.57 -8.27
C ARG A 18 -7.59 17.33 -8.22
N PHE A 19 -7.59 18.53 -8.80
CA PHE A 19 -8.76 19.43 -8.87
C PHE A 19 -9.99 18.83 -9.57
N ALA A 20 -9.79 17.85 -10.46
CA ALA A 20 -10.90 17.17 -11.14
C ALA A 20 -11.82 16.36 -10.20
N LEU A 21 -11.38 16.11 -8.97
CA LEU A 21 -12.15 15.40 -7.95
C LEU A 21 -12.92 16.36 -7.02
N ASP A 22 -12.64 17.66 -7.11
CA ASP A 22 -13.31 18.66 -6.28
C ASP A 22 -14.80 18.71 -6.62
N HIS A 23 -15.63 18.82 -5.58
CA HIS A 23 -17.10 18.77 -5.65
C HIS A 23 -17.68 17.47 -6.27
N ARG A 24 -16.85 16.47 -6.55
CA ARG A 24 -17.26 15.13 -7.03
C ARG A 24 -17.17 14.07 -5.95
N TYR A 25 -16.29 14.29 -4.97
CA TYR A 25 -16.05 13.41 -3.84
C TYR A 25 -15.99 14.20 -2.53
N THR A 26 -16.37 13.56 -1.43
CA THR A 26 -16.35 14.15 -0.10
C THR A 26 -14.98 13.96 0.56
N ASN A 27 -14.24 15.04 0.73
CA ASN A 27 -13.00 15.04 1.50
C ASN A 27 -13.32 15.07 3.01
N PHE A 28 -12.97 14.00 3.74
CA PHE A 28 -13.21 13.91 5.19
C PHE A 28 -11.94 13.97 6.05
N GLY A 29 -10.76 13.97 5.45
CA GLY A 29 -9.50 13.97 6.18
C GLY A 29 -8.27 14.17 5.31
N ARG A 30 -7.10 14.24 5.96
CA ARG A 30 -5.79 14.31 5.31
C ARG A 30 -4.80 13.41 6.03
N VAL A 31 -3.87 12.83 5.27
CA VAL A 31 -2.74 12.10 5.85
C VAL A 31 -1.79 13.11 6.50
N ILE A 32 -1.54 12.95 7.80
CA ILE A 32 -0.64 13.84 8.58
C ILE A 32 0.75 13.24 8.82
N ALA A 33 0.91 11.93 8.62
CA ALA A 33 2.16 11.19 8.75
C ALA A 33 2.08 9.90 7.91
N GLY A 34 3.23 9.38 7.47
CA GLY A 34 3.31 8.09 6.76
C GLY A 34 2.96 8.13 5.27
N MET A 35 3.07 9.29 4.61
CA MET A 35 2.81 9.39 3.16
C MET A 35 3.81 8.58 2.32
N ASP A 36 5.04 8.42 2.81
CA ASP A 36 6.07 7.54 2.25
C ASP A 36 5.64 6.06 2.22
N VAL A 37 4.84 5.62 3.19
CA VAL A 37 4.26 4.27 3.21
C VAL A 37 3.12 4.16 2.19
N VAL A 38 2.30 5.20 2.05
CA VAL A 38 1.23 5.27 1.05
C VAL A 38 1.81 5.19 -0.37
N ASP A 39 2.92 5.87 -0.63
CA ASP A 39 3.59 5.86 -1.94
C ASP A 39 4.12 4.47 -2.35
N ARG A 40 4.34 3.57 -1.37
CA ARG A 40 4.81 2.20 -1.58
C ARG A 40 3.69 1.19 -1.83
N ILE A 41 2.42 1.60 -1.80
CA ILE A 41 1.29 0.73 -2.09
C ILE A 41 1.40 0.22 -3.54
N GLU A 42 1.20 -1.09 -3.72
CA GLU A 42 1.29 -1.75 -5.03
C GLU A 42 0.31 -1.12 -6.02
N ARG A 43 0.82 -0.72 -7.19
CA ARG A 43 0.03 -0.04 -8.23
C ARG A 43 -0.61 -1.04 -9.19
N GLY A 44 -1.83 -0.76 -9.63
CA GLY A 44 -2.54 -1.54 -10.67
C GLY A 44 -4.05 -1.49 -10.51
N GLU A 45 -4.76 -1.90 -11.57
CA GLU A 45 -6.23 -1.98 -11.60
C GLU A 45 -6.69 -3.30 -12.27
N PRO A 46 -6.79 -4.44 -11.52
CA PRO A 46 -6.35 -4.66 -10.15
C PRO A 46 -4.85 -5.00 -10.06
N PRO A 47 -4.16 -4.69 -8.93
CA PRO A 47 -2.78 -5.08 -8.72
C PRO A 47 -2.68 -6.60 -8.51
N ALA A 48 -1.56 -7.21 -8.94
CA ALA A 48 -1.31 -8.63 -8.75
C ALA A 48 -1.26 -9.03 -7.26
N ASN A 49 -0.74 -8.13 -6.42
CA ASN A 49 -0.64 -8.30 -4.97
C ASN A 49 -1.25 -7.06 -4.26
N PRO A 50 -2.57 -7.04 -4.01
CA PRO A 50 -3.22 -5.90 -3.38
C PRO A 50 -2.70 -5.68 -1.95
N THR A 51 -2.30 -4.43 -1.66
CA THR A 51 -1.92 -4.02 -0.29
C THR A 51 -3.15 -4.04 0.62
N LYS A 52 -3.00 -4.60 1.82
CA LYS A 52 -4.10 -4.78 2.77
C LYS A 52 -3.97 -3.80 3.94
N VAL A 53 -5.10 -3.23 4.36
CA VAL A 53 -5.21 -2.51 5.63
C VAL A 53 -5.38 -3.55 6.74
N VAL A 54 -4.32 -3.77 7.52
CA VAL A 54 -4.32 -4.77 8.61
C VAL A 54 -5.15 -4.30 9.80
N GLN A 55 -5.07 -3.01 10.13
CA GLN A 55 -5.82 -2.39 11.22
C GLN A 55 -6.16 -0.95 10.86
N ALA A 56 -7.40 -0.54 11.16
CA ALA A 56 -7.82 0.84 11.21
C ALA A 56 -8.39 1.13 12.61
N SER A 57 -7.86 2.14 13.29
CA SER A 57 -8.24 2.48 14.66
C SER A 57 -8.20 3.98 14.88
N LEU A 58 -9.06 4.46 15.77
CA LEU A 58 -9.01 5.85 16.21
C LEU A 58 -7.95 6.02 17.31
N LEU A 59 -7.22 7.14 17.29
CA LEU A 59 -6.23 7.48 18.33
C LEU A 59 -6.84 7.42 19.75
N SER A 60 -8.11 7.75 19.89
CA SER A 60 -8.85 7.69 21.17
C SER A 60 -9.06 6.26 21.69
N GLU A 61 -8.98 5.23 20.85
CA GLU A 61 -9.14 3.84 21.28
C GLU A 61 -7.88 3.26 21.92
N GLY A 62 -6.72 3.94 21.80
CA GLY A 62 -5.48 3.51 22.44
C GLY A 62 -4.97 2.12 22.00
N LYS A 63 -5.44 1.60 20.86
CA LYS A 63 -5.04 0.27 20.37
C LYS A 63 -3.54 0.28 20.04
N PRO A 64 -2.80 -0.80 20.37
CA PRO A 64 -1.41 -0.91 20.00
C PRO A 64 -1.26 -0.90 18.47
N VAL A 65 -0.14 -0.34 18.00
CA VAL A 65 0.22 -0.43 16.57
C VAL A 65 0.44 -1.91 16.25
N PRO A 66 -0.24 -2.46 15.22
CA PRO A 66 -0.03 -3.85 14.85
C PRO A 66 1.42 -4.03 14.44
N VAL A 67 2.10 -5.01 15.04
CA VAL A 67 3.44 -5.40 14.63
C VAL A 67 3.29 -6.15 13.31
N ILE A 68 3.42 -5.43 12.20
CA ILE A 68 3.51 -6.03 10.89
C ILE A 68 4.87 -6.72 10.85
N ALA A 69 4.91 -8.05 10.92
CA ALA A 69 6.14 -8.78 10.65
C ALA A 69 6.67 -8.28 9.30
N PRO A 70 7.98 -7.95 9.18
CA PRO A 70 8.56 -7.67 7.88
C PRO A 70 8.11 -8.77 6.92
N PRO A 71 7.66 -8.45 5.69
CA PRO A 71 7.40 -9.50 4.72
C PRO A 71 8.65 -10.38 4.71
N ALA A 72 8.46 -11.68 4.97
CA ALA A 72 9.56 -12.65 4.97
C ALA A 72 10.44 -12.30 3.76
N PRO A 73 11.76 -12.07 3.95
CA PRO A 73 12.60 -11.58 2.87
C PRO A 73 12.30 -12.44 1.66
N ALA A 74 11.73 -11.82 0.61
CA ALA A 74 11.47 -12.50 -0.65
C ALA A 74 12.78 -13.20 -0.97
N ALA A 75 12.75 -14.54 -0.98
CA ALA A 75 13.94 -15.38 -0.97
C ALA A 75 14.94 -14.78 -1.95
N VAL A 76 15.94 -14.07 -1.43
CA VAL A 76 17.10 -13.72 -2.22
C VAL A 76 17.58 -15.10 -2.62
N PRO A 77 17.60 -15.46 -3.91
CA PRO A 77 18.16 -16.75 -4.29
C PRO A 77 19.57 -16.71 -3.72
N GLU A 78 19.80 -17.46 -2.63
CA GLU A 78 21.11 -17.59 -2.05
C GLU A 78 21.97 -18.10 -3.18
N ILE A 79 22.93 -17.28 -3.61
CA ILE A 79 23.92 -17.71 -4.58
C ILE A 79 24.70 -18.79 -3.85
N SER A 80 24.26 -20.02 -4.00
CA SER A 80 24.88 -21.16 -3.35
C SER A 80 26.28 -21.34 -3.94
N PRO A 81 27.27 -21.74 -3.14
CA PRO A 81 28.65 -21.94 -3.60
C PRO A 81 28.76 -22.86 -4.83
N ASP A 82 27.78 -23.75 -5.01
CA ASP A 82 27.67 -24.64 -6.18
C ASP A 82 27.40 -23.90 -7.50
N MET A 83 26.75 -22.73 -7.49
CA MET A 83 26.54 -21.92 -8.69
C MET A 83 27.81 -21.23 -9.17
N LEU A 84 28.74 -20.92 -8.26
CA LEU A 84 30.05 -20.34 -8.60
C LEU A 84 31.03 -21.42 -9.11
N SER A 85 30.89 -22.65 -8.61
CA SER A 85 31.77 -23.78 -8.96
C SER A 85 31.48 -24.39 -10.35
N LYS A 86 30.27 -24.19 -10.89
CA LYS A 86 29.87 -24.72 -12.22
C LYS A 86 30.06 -23.74 -13.39
N SER A 87 30.68 -22.59 -13.19
CA SER A 87 31.03 -21.67 -14.29
C SER A 87 32.16 -22.28 -15.12
N LYS A 88 31.81 -23.08 -16.13
CA LYS A 88 32.76 -23.52 -17.15
C LYS A 88 33.11 -22.28 -17.99
N SER A 89 34.34 -21.80 -17.84
CA SER A 89 34.98 -20.95 -18.84
C SER A 89 34.87 -21.63 -20.20
N ASN A 90 34.40 -20.88 -21.19
CA ASN A 90 34.59 -21.17 -22.60
C ASN A 90 35.84 -20.43 -23.08
#